data_AF-A0A8E6LBP3-F1
#
_entry.id   AF-A0A8E6LBP3-F1
#
_cell.length_a   1.000
_cell.length_b   1.000
_cell.length_c   1.000
_cell.angle_alpha   90.00
_cell.angle_beta   90.00
_cell.angle_gamma   90.00
#
_symmetry.space_group_name_H-M   'P 1'
#
loop_
_entity.id
_entity.type
_entity.pdbx_description
1 polymer ?
#
loop_
_entity_poly.entity_id
_entity_poly.type
_entity_poly.pdbx_seq_one_letter_code
_entity_poly.pdbx_strand_id
1 'polypeptide(L)'
;MPDFSASDIYGISTLVNPQYISSVKHNGSYTNVSFGNGENKYNIVNRNNHPSQDFHLPRLDKLVTEVIPTAVTKKGKRHMPMLHLWDAILHFTD
;
A
#
# COMPACT_ATOMS: atom_id res chain seq x y z
N MET A 1 -18.48 -7.86 -10.75
CA MET A 1 -17.02 -8.06 -10.87
C MET A 1 -16.34 -6.92 -10.13
N PRO A 2 -15.32 -7.16 -9.26
CA PRO A 2 -14.59 -6.10 -8.56
C PRO A 2 -13.74 -5.24 -9.52
N ASP A 3 -13.45 -4.01 -9.11
CA ASP A 3 -12.46 -3.15 -9.77
C ASP A 3 -11.05 -3.47 -9.23
N PHE A 4 -10.11 -3.77 -10.12
CA PHE A 4 -8.72 -4.09 -9.79
C PHE A 4 -7.74 -2.96 -10.10
N SER A 5 -8.22 -1.76 -10.42
CA SER A 5 -7.41 -0.57 -10.73
C SER A 5 -6.38 -0.22 -9.63
N ALA A 6 -6.68 -0.52 -8.36
CA ALA A 6 -5.77 -0.30 -7.24
C ALA A 6 -4.53 -1.23 -7.21
N SER A 7 -4.52 -2.32 -7.99
CA SER A 7 -3.34 -3.17 -8.15
C SER A 7 -2.34 -2.48 -9.07
N ASP A 8 -1.04 -2.59 -8.77
CA ASP A 8 -0.04 -2.17 -9.75
C ASP A 8 -0.08 -3.06 -10.99
N ILE A 9 0.43 -2.55 -12.11
CA ILE A 9 0.38 -3.23 -13.42
C ILE A 9 1.11 -4.59 -13.46
N TYR A 10 2.03 -4.85 -12.53
CA TYR A 10 2.72 -6.14 -12.38
C TYR A 10 2.06 -7.04 -11.32
N GLY A 11 1.08 -6.53 -10.56
CA GLY A 11 0.31 -7.30 -9.58
C GLY A 11 1.08 -7.70 -8.32
N ILE A 12 2.17 -7.00 -7.98
CA ILE A 12 3.01 -7.33 -6.83
C ILE A 12 2.69 -6.49 -5.58
N SER A 13 1.88 -5.46 -5.74
CA SER A 13 1.48 -4.48 -4.73
C SER A 13 0.11 -3.87 -5.03
N THR A 14 -0.53 -3.35 -3.99
CA THR A 14 -1.88 -2.78 -4.10
C THR A 14 -2.00 -1.50 -3.30
N LEU A 15 -2.59 -0.46 -3.88
CA LEU A 15 -2.81 0.84 -3.23
C LEU A 15 -3.89 0.72 -2.15
N VAL A 16 -3.54 1.08 -0.91
CA VAL A 16 -4.45 1.03 0.26
C VAL A 16 -4.67 2.40 0.92
N ASN A 17 -3.85 3.39 0.55
CA ASN A 17 -4.00 4.81 0.83
C ASN A 17 -3.41 5.58 -0.35
N PRO A 18 -3.82 6.82 -0.67
CA PRO A 18 -3.27 7.56 -1.82
C PRO A 18 -1.74 7.69 -1.84
N GLN A 19 -1.04 7.52 -0.70
CA GLN A 19 0.42 7.51 -0.63
C GLN A 19 1.04 6.17 -0.15
N TYR A 20 0.26 5.11 0.05
CA TYR A 20 0.79 3.83 0.57
C TYR A 20 0.26 2.61 -0.18
N ILE A 21 1.19 1.70 -0.47
CA ILE A 21 0.90 0.39 -1.06
C ILE A 21 1.08 -0.71 -0.01
N SER A 22 0.38 -1.81 -0.19
CA SER A 22 0.52 -3.05 0.56
C SER A 22 1.15 -4.13 -0.33
N SER A 23 2.12 -4.86 0.20
CA SER A 23 2.78 -5.98 -0.48
C SER A 23 3.53 -6.86 0.54
N VAL A 24 4.26 -7.88 0.07
CA VAL A 24 5.07 -8.78 0.90
C VAL A 24 6.50 -8.24 1.03
N LYS A 25 7.07 -8.36 2.23
CA LYS A 25 8.39 -7.79 2.56
C LYS A 25 9.52 -8.43 1.75
N HIS A 26 9.41 -9.72 1.42
CA HIS A 26 10.44 -10.40 0.63
C HIS A 26 10.60 -9.84 -0.79
N ASN A 27 9.63 -9.06 -1.30
CA ASN A 27 9.77 -8.28 -2.54
C ASN A 27 10.64 -7.04 -2.31
N GLY A 28 11.92 -7.23 -2.01
CA GLY A 28 12.84 -6.16 -1.65
C GLY A 28 13.40 -5.36 -2.84
N SER A 29 13.36 -5.92 -4.05
CA SER A 29 14.07 -5.39 -5.22
C SER A 29 13.35 -4.26 -5.96
N TYR A 30 12.01 -4.26 -5.99
CA TYR A 30 11.26 -3.21 -6.68
C TYR A 30 11.38 -1.88 -5.95
N THR A 31 11.56 -0.79 -6.70
CA THR A 31 11.75 0.56 -6.14
C THR A 31 10.64 1.52 -6.56
N ASN A 32 9.74 1.09 -7.44
CA ASN A 32 8.66 1.88 -7.97
C ASN A 32 7.48 1.00 -8.42
N VAL A 33 6.32 1.63 -8.56
CA VAL A 33 5.07 1.03 -9.02
C VAL A 33 4.37 1.97 -10.00
N SER A 34 3.45 1.42 -10.78
CA SER A 34 2.62 2.16 -11.75
C SER A 34 1.18 1.64 -11.71
N PHE A 35 0.22 2.53 -11.92
CA PHE A 35 -1.22 2.25 -11.85
C PHE A 35 -1.93 2.60 -13.16
N GLY A 36 -3.17 2.11 -13.33
CA GLY A 36 -3.98 2.39 -14.52
C GLY A 36 -3.35 1.83 -15.80
N ASN A 37 -3.03 2.70 -16.75
CA ASN A 37 -2.41 2.33 -18.03
C ASN A 37 -0.87 2.15 -17.97
N GLY A 38 -0.25 2.38 -16.80
CA GLY A 38 1.19 2.23 -16.62
C GLY A 38 2.04 3.44 -17.05
N GLU A 39 1.44 4.51 -17.55
CA GLU A 39 2.14 5.74 -17.97
C GLU A 39 2.40 6.70 -16.80
N ASN A 40 2.77 6.16 -15.64
CA ASN A 40 3.09 6.88 -14.43
C ASN A 40 4.13 6.10 -13.62
N LYS A 41 4.79 6.78 -12.68
CA LYS A 41 5.81 6.15 -11.83
C LYS A 41 5.80 6.77 -10.44
N TYR A 42 5.60 5.92 -9.45
CA TYR A 42 5.63 6.29 -8.03
C TYR A 42 6.78 5.55 -7.36
N ASN A 43 7.73 6.29 -6.78
CA ASN A 43 8.92 5.70 -6.18
C ASN A 43 8.69 5.41 -4.70
N ILE A 44 9.27 4.33 -4.21
CA ILE A 44 9.24 3.98 -2.79
C ILE A 44 10.29 4.79 -2.05
N VAL A 45 9.84 5.61 -1.09
CA VAL A 45 10.74 6.40 -0.23
C VAL A 45 11.03 5.71 1.10
N ASN A 46 10.13 4.82 1.54
CA ASN A 46 10.32 3.99 2.72
C ASN A 46 9.50 2.71 2.57
N ARG A 47 10.08 1.54 2.80
CA ARG A 47 9.36 0.25 2.66
C ARG A 47 8.37 -0.01 3.80
N ASN A 48 8.59 0.56 5.00
CA ASN A 48 7.80 0.27 6.20
C ASN A 48 7.59 -1.24 6.40
N ASN A 49 8.70 -1.97 6.52
CA ASN A 49 8.69 -3.42 6.73
C ASN A 49 8.08 -3.78 8.09
N HIS A 50 7.16 -4.74 8.11
CA HIS A 50 6.72 -5.32 9.38
C HIS A 50 7.86 -6.14 10.00
N PRO A 51 8.13 -5.99 11.32
CA PRO A 51 9.30 -6.60 11.95
C PRO A 51 9.29 -8.13 11.87
N SER A 52 8.14 -8.76 12.13
CA SER A 52 8.02 -10.22 12.27
C SER A 52 7.16 -10.91 11.20
N GLN A 53 6.51 -10.15 10.32
CA GLN A 53 5.64 -10.70 9.28
C GLN A 53 6.25 -10.41 7.92
N ASP A 54 5.94 -11.26 6.95
CA ASP A 54 6.30 -11.04 5.56
C ASP A 54 5.30 -10.08 4.90
N PHE A 55 5.33 -8.84 5.38
CA PHE A 55 4.41 -7.78 5.02
C PHE A 55 5.15 -6.45 5.10
N HIS A 56 4.84 -5.54 4.19
CA HIS A 56 5.32 -4.16 4.26
C HIS A 56 4.26 -3.18 3.76
N LEU A 57 4.36 -1.92 4.19
CA LEU A 57 3.49 -0.83 3.76
C LEU A 57 4.27 0.33 3.11
N PRO A 58 4.87 0.13 1.92
CA PRO A 58 5.73 1.16 1.34
C PRO A 58 5.02 2.50 1.16
N ARG A 59 5.71 3.57 1.59
CA ARG A 59 5.33 4.95 1.33
C ARG A 59 5.86 5.39 -0.03
N LEU A 60 4.99 6.02 -0.81
CA LEU A 60 5.32 6.58 -2.12
C LEU A 60 5.81 8.04 -2.01
N ASP A 61 6.60 8.48 -2.98
CA ASP A 61 7.11 9.85 -3.09
C ASP A 61 6.01 10.89 -3.37
N LYS A 62 4.92 10.49 -4.04
CA LYS A 62 3.79 11.34 -4.41
C LYS A 62 2.44 10.66 -4.15
N LEU A 63 1.37 11.45 -4.15
CA LEU A 63 0.00 10.93 -4.10
C LEU A 63 -0.38 10.35 -5.46
N VAL A 64 -0.97 9.16 -5.46
CA VAL A 64 -1.54 8.52 -6.66
C VAL A 64 -2.84 9.22 -7.06
N THR A 65 -3.03 9.44 -8.36
CA THR A 65 -4.19 10.19 -8.88
C THR A 65 -5.02 9.43 -9.92
N GLU A 66 -4.46 8.39 -10.53
CA GLU A 66 -5.09 7.64 -11.62
C GLU A 66 -6.14 6.63 -11.13
N VAL A 67 -6.04 6.19 -9.86
CA VAL A 67 -6.86 5.12 -9.29
C VAL A 67 -7.21 5.42 -7.83
N ILE A 68 -8.28 4.80 -7.33
CA ILE A 68 -8.73 4.93 -5.93
C ILE A 68 -8.14 3.76 -5.11
N PRO A 69 -7.66 4.00 -3.87
CA PRO A 69 -7.21 2.91 -3.01
C PRO A 69 -8.29 1.89 -2.70
N THR A 70 -7.90 0.62 -2.58
CA THR A 70 -8.84 -0.44 -2.19
C THR A 70 -9.15 -0.41 -0.70
N ALA A 71 -10.37 -0.79 -0.35
CA ALA A 71 -10.76 -0.93 1.06
C ALA A 71 -10.07 -2.13 1.71
N VAL A 72 -9.46 -1.92 2.88
CA VAL A 72 -8.84 -2.99 3.68
C VAL A 72 -9.84 -3.63 4.63
N THR A 73 -9.62 -4.91 4.98
CA THR A 73 -10.53 -5.65 5.87
C THR A 73 -10.59 -5.04 7.27
N LYS A 74 -11.81 -4.82 7.77
CA LYS A 74 -12.05 -4.41 9.17
C LYS A 74 -11.80 -5.54 10.19
N LYS A 75 -11.63 -6.78 9.73
CA LYS A 75 -11.45 -7.99 10.56
C LYS A 75 -9.99 -8.45 10.66
N GLY A 76 -9.02 -7.55 10.41
CA GLY A 76 -7.59 -7.86 10.49
C GLY A 76 -7.18 -8.45 11.84
N LYS A 77 -6.12 -9.27 11.87
CA LYS A 77 -5.59 -9.84 13.12
C LYS A 77 -5.05 -8.70 14.00
N ARG A 78 -5.72 -8.43 15.13
CA ARG A 78 -5.19 -7.58 16.21
C ARG A 78 -4.14 -8.34 17.00
N HIS A 79 -2.87 -8.13 16.69
CA HIS A 79 -1.75 -8.48 17.56
C HIS A 79 -0.72 -7.35 17.44
N MET A 80 -0.79 -6.37 18.35
CA MET A 80 0.05 -5.16 18.32
C MET A 80 1.19 -5.29 19.32
N PRO A 81 2.44 -5.03 18.87
CA PRO A 81 3.22 -4.02 19.55
C PRO A 81 3.80 -3.06 18.51
N MET A 82 2.97 -2.13 18.02
CA MET A 82 3.44 -0.86 17.48
C MET A 82 2.26 0.13 17.46
N LEU A 83 2.07 0.82 18.59
CA LEU A 83 1.33 2.08 18.63
C LEU A 83 1.93 3.01 17.56
N HIS A 84 1.08 3.70 16.81
CA HIS A 84 1.36 4.78 15.82
C HIS A 84 1.22 4.52 14.31
N LEU A 85 0.94 3.31 13.80
CA LEU A 85 0.62 3.19 12.36
C LEU A 85 -0.88 3.02 12.05
N TRP A 86 -1.64 2.44 12.98
CA TRP A 86 -3.07 2.18 12.78
C TRP A 86 -3.95 3.43 12.95
N ASP A 87 -3.46 4.45 13.65
CA ASP A 87 -4.19 5.72 13.79
C ASP A 87 -4.12 6.56 12.50
N ALA A 88 -3.10 6.41 11.66
CA ALA A 88 -2.96 7.20 10.42
C ALA A 88 -3.90 6.76 9.29
N ILE A 89 -4.41 5.53 9.34
CA ILE A 89 -5.27 4.97 8.27
C ILE A 89 -6.77 5.09 8.64
N LEU A 90 -7.13 5.18 9.92
CA LEU A 90 -8.52 5.20 10.38
C LEU A 90 -9.15 6.61 10.50
N HIS A 91 -8.43 7.70 10.22
CA HIS A 91 -8.94 9.09 10.36
C HIS A 91 -9.45 9.75 9.06
N PHE A 92 -9.74 8.98 8.00
CA PHE A 92 -10.32 9.52 6.75
C PHE A 92 -11.74 9.05 6.48
N THR A 93 -12.47 8.62 7.50
CA THR A 93 -13.93 8.46 7.43
C THR A 93 -14.58 9.16 8.61
N ASP A 94 -14.75 10.47 8.47
CA ASP A 94 -15.88 11.25 9.00
C ASP A 94 -16.35 12.20 7.90
#